data_AF-A0A4Q5RR37-F1
#
_entry.id   AF-A0A4Q5RR37-F1
#
_cell.length_a   1.000
_cell.length_b   1.000
_cell.length_c   1.000
_cell.angle_alpha   90.00
_cell.angle_beta   90.00
_cell.angle_gamma   90.00
#
_symmetry.space_group_name_H-M   'P 1'
#
loop_
_entity.id
_entity.type
_entity.pdbx_description
1 polymer ?
#
loop_
_entity_poly.entity_id
_entity_poly.type
_entity_poly.pdbx_seq_one_letter_code
_entity_poly.pdbx_strand_id
1 'polypeptide(L)'
;MRKIMPLALIALAGCGSDNGPPKVQSVEVVRVLPHDSQAFTEGLFFKDGMLFESTGEEGTSGFRKVTPETGEIAARTQLGSEYFGEGIIGWKDRIYQLTWKNQKGFIYNAKDFTPIGEFAYQGEGWGLTHNDRSVIMSDGTATLRFLDPDTMAQQSTLAVTANGCPVKELNELEWIDGEIWANIWRTDLIARIDPASGKVKSFVDVAALGPPMPSEDEVPNGIAYDAGTKRIFVTGKMWPQLYQVKVSDAPGAGASVDAAAALMRC
;
A
#
# COMPACT_ATOMS: atom_id res chain seq x y z
N MET A 1 -15.59 -39.23 -56.41
CA MET A 1 -14.40 -38.45 -55.97
C MET A 1 -14.75 -37.73 -54.68
N ARG A 2 -14.33 -38.27 -53.51
CA ARG A 2 -14.53 -37.62 -52.21
C ARG A 2 -13.40 -36.60 -52.01
N LYS A 3 -13.73 -35.31 -51.97
CA LYS A 3 -12.77 -34.25 -51.64
C LYS A 3 -12.60 -34.19 -50.12
N ILE A 4 -11.41 -34.56 -49.65
CA ILE A 4 -10.97 -34.38 -48.27
C ILE A 4 -10.50 -32.93 -48.16
N MET A 5 -11.12 -32.16 -47.26
CA MET A 5 -10.77 -30.78 -46.96
C MET A 5 -9.89 -30.77 -45.70
N PRO A 6 -8.71 -30.13 -45.70
CA PRO A 6 -7.79 -30.22 -44.58
C PRO A 6 -8.27 -29.32 -43.43
N LEU A 7 -8.27 -29.89 -42.23
CA LEU A 7 -8.53 -29.20 -40.98
C LEU A 7 -7.31 -28.33 -40.66
N ALA A 8 -7.46 -27.00 -40.74
CA ALA A 8 -6.41 -26.06 -40.34
C ALA A 8 -6.33 -26.02 -38.81
N LEU A 9 -5.22 -26.51 -38.27
CA LEU A 9 -4.88 -26.42 -36.85
C LEU A 9 -4.41 -24.98 -36.57
N ILE A 10 -5.26 -24.16 -35.97
CA ILE A 10 -4.86 -22.84 -35.45
C ILE A 10 -4.09 -23.10 -34.15
N ALA A 11 -2.77 -22.97 -34.21
CA ALA A 11 -1.94 -22.93 -33.02
C ALA A 11 -2.22 -21.61 -32.29
N LEU A 12 -2.97 -21.68 -31.19
CA LEU A 12 -3.02 -20.60 -30.20
C LEU A 12 -1.62 -20.46 -29.61
N ALA A 13 -0.89 -19.45 -30.05
CA ALA A 13 0.32 -19.00 -29.37
C ALA A 13 -0.11 -18.50 -27.99
N GLY A 14 0.07 -19.34 -26.97
CA GLY A 14 -0.10 -18.92 -25.59
C GLY A 14 0.90 -17.80 -25.31
N CYS A 15 0.41 -16.62 -24.93
CA CYS A 15 1.24 -15.62 -24.28
C CYS A 15 1.87 -16.30 -23.06
N GLY A 16 3.17 -16.57 -23.12
CA GLY A 16 3.91 -17.09 -21.98
C GLY A 16 3.74 -16.13 -20.82
N SER A 17 3.20 -16.62 -19.71
CA SER A 17 3.39 -15.95 -18.43
C SER A 17 4.89 -15.84 -18.20
N ASP A 18 5.38 -14.62 -17.96
CA ASP A 18 6.77 -14.38 -17.59
C ASP A 18 7.01 -15.11 -16.26
N ASN A 19 7.47 -16.37 -16.34
CA ASN A 19 7.60 -17.31 -15.21
C ASN A 19 8.92 -17.13 -14.46
N GLY A 20 9.61 -16.01 -14.67
CA GLY A 20 10.81 -15.67 -13.91
C GLY A 20 10.50 -15.22 -12.49
N PRO A 21 11.48 -15.21 -11.58
CA PRO A 21 11.32 -14.57 -10.29
C PRO A 21 10.98 -13.08 -10.47
N PRO A 22 10.18 -12.48 -9.57
CA PRO A 22 9.87 -11.05 -9.60
C PRO A 22 11.13 -10.19 -9.70
N LYS A 23 11.12 -9.24 -10.64
CA LYS A 23 12.21 -8.28 -10.84
C LYS A 23 12.15 -7.19 -9.77
N VAL A 24 13.30 -6.57 -9.49
CA VAL A 24 13.38 -5.35 -8.67
C VAL A 24 13.58 -4.15 -9.60
N GLN A 25 12.62 -3.24 -9.57
CA GLN A 25 12.55 -2.04 -10.40
C GLN A 25 12.88 -0.81 -9.57
N SER A 26 13.68 0.12 -10.09
CA SER A 26 13.96 1.38 -9.40
C SER A 26 12.85 2.42 -9.61
N VAL A 27 12.94 3.52 -8.87
CA VAL A 27 12.08 4.70 -9.04
C VAL A 27 12.84 5.88 -9.62
N GLU A 28 12.17 6.65 -10.47
CA GLU A 28 12.57 8.00 -10.88
C GLU A 28 11.81 9.02 -10.03
N VAL A 29 12.53 9.92 -9.36
CA VAL A 29 11.93 11.03 -8.62
C VAL A 29 11.49 12.12 -9.59
N VAL A 30 10.18 12.36 -9.66
CA VAL A 30 9.59 13.44 -10.47
C VAL A 30 9.59 14.75 -9.69
N ARG A 31 9.21 14.70 -8.42
CA ARG A 31 9.21 15.84 -7.50
C ARG A 31 9.55 15.39 -6.09
N VAL A 32 10.21 16.29 -5.37
CA VAL A 32 10.38 16.21 -3.91
C VAL A 32 9.48 17.28 -3.30
N LEU A 33 8.65 16.88 -2.36
CA LEU A 33 7.63 17.70 -1.69
C LEU A 33 7.88 17.69 -0.18
N PRO A 34 7.48 18.75 0.55
CA PRO A 34 7.64 18.77 2.01
C PRO A 34 6.76 17.70 2.67
N HIS A 35 7.31 17.05 3.69
CA HIS A 35 6.58 16.17 4.61
C HIS A 35 6.96 16.51 6.04
N ASP A 36 6.05 16.28 6.98
CA ASP A 36 6.29 16.56 8.39
C ASP A 36 7.19 15.47 8.99
N SER A 37 8.41 15.85 9.37
CA SER A 37 9.40 14.93 9.96
C SER A 37 9.06 14.49 11.38
N GLN A 38 7.92 14.89 11.94
CA GLN A 38 7.39 14.34 13.20
C GLN A 38 6.33 13.27 12.95
N ALA A 39 5.83 13.14 11.72
CA ALA A 39 4.72 12.24 11.46
C ALA A 39 5.17 10.80 11.28
N PHE A 40 4.76 9.94 12.20
CA PHE A 40 4.91 8.50 12.08
C PHE A 40 3.82 7.93 11.14
N THR A 41 4.04 8.04 9.83
CA THR A 41 3.05 7.66 8.81
C THR A 41 2.68 6.17 8.88
N GLU A 42 1.39 5.87 9.07
CA GLU A 42 0.85 4.49 9.10
C GLU A 42 -0.23 4.20 8.05
N GLY A 43 -0.65 5.23 7.31
CA GLY A 43 -1.55 5.06 6.18
C GLY A 43 -1.60 6.33 5.37
N LEU A 44 -1.60 6.23 4.05
CA LEU A 44 -1.61 7.38 3.16
C LEU A 44 -2.53 7.10 1.97
N PHE A 45 -3.42 8.01 1.63
CA PHE A 45 -4.14 7.93 0.36
C PHE A 45 -4.35 9.31 -0.25
N PHE A 46 -4.58 9.34 -1.56
CA PHE A 46 -4.85 10.57 -2.29
C PHE A 46 -6.33 10.65 -2.68
N LYS A 47 -6.97 11.79 -2.40
CA LYS A 47 -8.35 12.04 -2.81
C LYS A 47 -8.58 13.54 -3.03
N ASP A 48 -9.21 13.88 -4.15
CA ASP A 48 -9.66 15.24 -4.48
C ASP A 48 -8.56 16.32 -4.33
N GLY A 49 -7.35 16.02 -4.82
CA GLY A 49 -6.21 16.95 -4.78
C GLY A 49 -5.42 16.95 -3.47
N MET A 50 -5.84 16.15 -2.49
CA MET A 50 -5.32 16.20 -1.12
C MET A 50 -4.81 14.83 -0.69
N LEU A 51 -3.82 14.82 0.19
CA LEU A 51 -3.41 13.61 0.90
C LEU A 51 -4.22 13.49 2.18
N PHE A 52 -4.52 12.25 2.54
CA PHE A 52 -5.06 11.87 3.82
C PHE A 52 -4.08 10.91 4.46
N GLU A 53 -3.62 11.24 5.66
CA GLU A 53 -2.52 10.55 6.30
C GLU A 53 -2.89 10.19 7.73
N SER A 54 -2.80 8.90 8.05
CA SER A 54 -2.85 8.39 9.41
C SER A 54 -1.46 8.43 10.04
N THR A 55 -1.39 8.86 11.29
CA THR A 55 -0.15 8.92 12.05
C THR A 55 -0.27 8.08 13.32
N GLY A 56 0.70 7.20 13.55
CA GLY A 56 0.77 6.29 14.70
C GLY A 56 1.71 6.80 15.79
N GLU A 57 1.16 7.36 16.85
CA GLU A 57 1.91 7.78 18.03
C GLU A 57 1.15 7.48 19.31
N GLU A 58 1.84 7.02 20.35
CA GLU A 58 1.22 6.70 21.63
C GLU A 58 0.62 7.98 22.27
N GLY A 59 -0.70 7.99 22.46
CA GLY A 59 -1.43 9.12 23.02
C GLY A 59 -1.80 10.24 22.03
N THR A 60 -1.19 10.29 20.84
CA THR A 60 -1.37 11.37 19.85
C THR A 60 -1.79 10.91 18.46
N SER A 61 -2.01 9.61 18.28
CA SER A 61 -2.50 9.02 17.02
C SER A 61 -3.75 9.73 16.49
N GLY A 62 -3.90 9.74 15.18
CA GLY A 62 -5.01 10.41 14.50
C GLY A 62 -4.83 10.36 12.99
N PHE A 63 -5.55 11.22 12.28
CA PHE A 63 -5.28 11.43 10.86
C PHE A 63 -5.49 12.88 10.46
N ARG A 64 -4.87 13.24 9.34
CA ARG A 64 -4.80 14.61 8.82
C ARG A 64 -5.05 14.64 7.32
N LYS A 65 -5.59 15.77 6.86
CA LYS A 65 -5.74 16.11 5.45
C LYS A 65 -4.70 17.16 5.10
N VAL A 66 -3.88 16.87 4.11
CA VAL A 66 -2.64 17.61 3.81
C VAL A 66 -2.64 18.06 2.35
N THR A 67 -2.23 19.30 2.12
CA THR A 67 -1.94 19.80 0.77
C THR A 67 -0.57 19.26 0.33
N PRO A 68 -0.49 18.41 -0.71
CA PRO A 68 0.77 17.76 -1.11
C PRO A 68 1.89 18.76 -1.43
N GLU A 69 1.55 19.89 -2.05
CA GLU A 69 2.52 20.87 -2.53
C GLU A 69 3.24 21.62 -1.41
N THR A 70 2.59 21.78 -0.25
CA THR A 70 3.08 22.62 0.85
C THR A 70 3.30 21.86 2.15
N GLY A 71 2.72 20.66 2.30
CA GLY A 71 2.69 19.93 3.57
C GLY A 71 1.73 20.55 4.60
N GLU A 72 0.93 21.54 4.21
CA GLU A 72 0.01 22.23 5.12
C GLU A 72 -1.15 21.32 5.53
N ILE A 73 -1.39 21.24 6.84
CA ILE A 73 -2.51 20.48 7.41
C ILE A 73 -3.78 21.33 7.31
N ALA A 74 -4.67 20.96 6.39
CA ALA A 74 -5.96 21.62 6.18
C ALA A 74 -7.02 21.23 7.23
N ALA A 75 -6.96 20.00 7.73
CA ALA A 75 -7.83 19.49 8.77
C ALA A 75 -7.19 18.27 9.45
N ARG A 76 -7.57 17.97 10.68
CA ARG A 76 -7.12 16.77 11.41
C ARG A 76 -8.14 16.35 12.46
N THR A 77 -8.05 15.09 12.86
CA THR A 77 -8.75 14.54 14.02
C THR A 77 -7.80 13.67 14.82
N GLN A 78 -8.11 13.46 16.10
CA GLN A 78 -7.29 12.67 17.01
C GLN A 78 -8.08 11.44 17.45
N LEU A 79 -7.39 10.30 17.56
CA LEU A 79 -7.90 9.10 18.21
C LEU A 79 -7.86 9.27 19.73
N GLY A 80 -8.64 8.44 20.44
CA GLY A 80 -8.48 8.29 21.88
C GLY A 80 -7.04 7.87 22.21
N SER A 81 -6.48 8.38 23.32
CA SER A 81 -5.08 8.18 23.69
C SER A 81 -4.68 6.71 23.90
N GLU A 82 -5.67 5.82 24.09
CA GLU A 82 -5.48 4.38 24.22
C GLU A 82 -5.30 3.62 22.90
N TYR A 83 -5.47 4.31 21.76
CA TYR A 83 -5.39 3.71 20.43
C TYR A 83 -4.13 4.17 19.70
N PHE A 84 -3.45 3.22 19.07
CA PHE A 84 -2.40 3.48 18.10
C PHE A 84 -3.00 3.39 16.69
N GLY A 85 -3.01 4.51 15.96
CA GLY A 85 -3.64 4.62 14.65
C GLY A 85 -2.81 3.99 13.54
N GLU A 86 -3.47 3.30 12.61
CA GLU A 86 -2.84 2.54 11.53
C GLU A 86 -3.46 2.93 10.18
N GLY A 87 -3.45 2.05 9.19
CA GLY A 87 -3.96 2.26 7.84
C GLY A 87 -5.33 2.92 7.76
N ILE A 88 -5.49 3.77 6.74
CA ILE A 88 -6.68 4.61 6.54
C ILE A 88 -7.11 4.61 5.08
N ILE A 89 -8.42 4.63 4.82
CA ILE A 89 -8.97 4.81 3.48
C ILE A 89 -10.17 5.75 3.47
N GLY A 90 -10.43 6.36 2.32
CA GLY A 90 -11.73 6.96 2.00
C GLY A 90 -12.63 5.97 1.26
N TRP A 91 -13.89 5.85 1.67
CA TRP A 91 -14.89 5.10 0.91
C TRP A 91 -16.22 5.86 0.91
N LYS A 92 -16.67 6.27 -0.29
CA LYS A 92 -17.82 7.18 -0.47
C LYS A 92 -17.66 8.45 0.39
N ASP A 93 -18.59 8.67 1.32
CA ASP A 93 -18.68 9.78 2.27
C ASP A 93 -18.05 9.47 3.64
N ARG A 94 -17.30 8.37 3.74
CA ARG A 94 -16.68 7.89 4.98
C ARG A 94 -15.16 7.81 4.86
N ILE A 95 -14.51 7.88 6.00
CA ILE A 95 -13.10 7.51 6.20
C ILE A 95 -13.06 6.40 7.24
N TYR A 96 -12.27 5.36 6.96
CA TYR A 96 -12.06 4.22 7.85
C TYR A 96 -10.61 4.22 8.31
N GLN A 97 -10.37 4.07 9.60
CA GLN A 97 -9.03 4.01 10.19
C GLN A 97 -8.90 2.76 11.05
N LEU A 98 -7.80 2.02 10.89
CA LEU A 98 -7.43 0.90 11.74
C LEU A 98 -6.75 1.36 13.03
N THR A 99 -6.65 0.42 13.96
CA THR A 99 -5.70 0.48 15.07
C THR A 99 -4.77 -0.72 15.06
N TRP A 100 -3.63 -0.63 15.74
CA TRP A 100 -2.63 -1.69 15.69
C TRP A 100 -3.12 -3.01 16.32
N LYS A 101 -3.36 -3.03 17.63
CA LYS A 101 -3.62 -4.26 18.40
C LYS A 101 -5.02 -4.34 19.01
N ASN A 102 -5.77 -3.25 18.97
CA ASN A 102 -7.02 -3.13 19.71
C ASN A 102 -8.18 -3.90 19.05
N GLN A 103 -7.98 -4.48 17.85
CA GLN A 103 -9.02 -5.23 17.13
C GLN A 103 -10.28 -4.38 16.87
N LYS A 104 -10.07 -3.07 16.72
CA LYS A 104 -11.11 -2.05 16.57
C LYS A 104 -10.65 -1.04 15.52
N GLY A 105 -11.56 -0.64 14.64
CA GLY A 105 -11.37 0.49 13.74
C GLY A 105 -12.48 1.52 13.89
N PHE A 106 -12.22 2.70 13.36
CA PHE A 106 -13.09 3.87 13.49
C PHE A 106 -13.59 4.35 12.13
N ILE A 107 -14.82 4.85 12.13
CA ILE A 107 -15.50 5.38 10.95
C ILE A 107 -15.78 6.86 11.19
N TYR A 108 -15.37 7.69 10.23
CA TYR A 108 -15.53 9.13 10.29
C TYR A 108 -16.31 9.62 9.08
N ASN A 109 -17.06 10.70 9.25
CA ASN A 109 -17.62 11.44 8.13
C ASN A 109 -16.47 12.10 7.34
N ALA A 110 -16.37 11.85 6.03
CA ALA A 110 -15.27 12.36 5.21
C ALA A 110 -15.30 13.89 5.02
N LYS A 111 -16.42 14.56 5.29
CA LYS A 111 -16.59 16.01 5.13
C LYS A 111 -15.98 16.80 6.28
N ASP A 112 -16.17 16.34 7.52
CA ASP A 112 -15.84 17.08 8.74
C ASP A 112 -15.08 16.27 9.79
N PHE A 113 -14.77 15.00 9.49
CA PHE A 113 -14.06 14.05 10.36
C PHE A 113 -14.77 13.77 11.68
N THR A 114 -16.07 14.02 11.75
CA THR A 114 -16.87 13.62 12.91
C THR A 114 -16.89 12.09 13.02
N PRO A 115 -16.62 11.51 14.20
CA PRO A 115 -16.77 10.07 14.40
C PRO A 115 -18.23 9.67 14.24
N ILE A 116 -18.51 8.67 13.40
CA ILE A 116 -19.87 8.20 13.10
C ILE A 116 -20.06 6.70 13.37
N GLY A 117 -19.00 5.99 13.74
CA GLY A 117 -19.10 4.58 14.11
C GLY A 117 -17.76 3.91 14.37
N GLU A 118 -17.84 2.64 14.70
CA GLU A 118 -16.71 1.75 14.95
C GLU A 118 -16.97 0.42 14.24
N PHE A 119 -15.90 -0.33 13.96
CA PHE A 119 -15.98 -1.71 13.49
C PHE A 119 -14.95 -2.57 14.21
N ALA A 120 -15.17 -3.88 14.23
CA ALA A 120 -14.27 -4.84 14.84
C ALA A 120 -13.64 -5.76 13.79
N TYR A 121 -12.42 -6.20 14.05
CA TYR A 121 -11.71 -7.20 13.27
C TYR A 121 -10.90 -8.10 14.20
N GLN A 122 -10.34 -9.19 13.68
CA GLN A 122 -9.51 -10.12 14.46
C GLN A 122 -8.03 -9.90 14.17
N GLY A 123 -7.15 -10.09 15.16
CA GLY A 123 -5.71 -9.89 15.00
C GLY A 123 -5.28 -8.42 14.91
N GLU A 124 -4.10 -8.17 14.36
CA GLU A 124 -3.60 -6.80 14.17
C GLU A 124 -4.22 -6.13 12.94
N GLY A 125 -4.06 -4.80 12.84
CA GLY A 125 -4.36 -4.04 11.63
C GLY A 125 -3.22 -3.10 11.28
N TRP A 126 -2.73 -3.19 10.04
CA TRP A 126 -1.59 -2.43 9.54
C TRP A 126 -2.06 -1.52 8.40
N GLY A 127 -1.96 -1.92 7.13
CA GLY A 127 -2.41 -1.11 5.99
C GLY A 127 -3.88 -1.32 5.58
N LEU A 128 -4.47 -0.30 4.96
CA LEU A 128 -5.74 -0.38 4.24
C LEU A 128 -5.61 0.24 2.84
N THR A 129 -6.23 -0.39 1.85
CA THR A 129 -6.57 0.23 0.57
C THR A 129 -7.93 -0.29 0.10
N HIS A 130 -8.38 0.07 -1.10
CA HIS A 130 -9.59 -0.51 -1.67
C HIS A 130 -9.53 -0.57 -3.20
N ASN A 131 -10.25 -1.53 -3.77
CA ASN A 131 -10.62 -1.48 -5.19
C ASN A 131 -12.08 -1.03 -5.32
N ASP A 132 -12.71 -1.23 -6.48
CA ASP A 132 -14.11 -0.82 -6.68
C ASP A 132 -15.15 -1.66 -5.90
N ARG A 133 -14.72 -2.77 -5.27
CA ARG A 133 -15.62 -3.78 -4.69
C ARG A 133 -15.40 -4.03 -3.21
N SER A 134 -14.16 -4.01 -2.76
CA SER A 134 -13.76 -4.45 -1.42
C SER A 134 -12.70 -3.52 -0.84
N VAL A 135 -12.74 -3.36 0.47
CA VAL A 135 -11.62 -2.87 1.26
C VAL A 135 -10.60 -4.00 1.40
N ILE A 136 -9.31 -3.67 1.36
CA ILE A 136 -8.20 -4.63 1.43
C ILE A 136 -7.34 -4.25 2.62
N MET A 137 -7.04 -5.21 3.48
CA MET A 137 -6.37 -5.00 4.76
C MET A 137 -5.15 -5.92 4.90
N SER A 138 -4.04 -5.37 5.38
CA SER A 138 -2.86 -6.12 5.84
C SER A 138 -2.77 -6.09 7.38
N ASP A 139 -1.93 -6.98 7.92
CA ASP A 139 -1.70 -7.14 9.37
C ASP A 139 -0.29 -7.62 9.68
N GLY A 140 0.68 -7.33 8.80
CA GLY A 140 2.06 -7.80 8.92
C GLY A 140 2.25 -9.27 8.59
N THR A 141 1.19 -10.05 8.36
CA THR A 141 1.31 -11.43 7.87
C THR A 141 1.48 -11.47 6.35
N ALA A 142 1.62 -12.68 5.80
CA ALA A 142 1.63 -12.89 4.35
C ALA A 142 0.22 -13.05 3.74
N THR A 143 -0.82 -12.60 4.44
CA THR A 143 -2.21 -12.73 4.00
C THR A 143 -2.89 -11.36 3.99
N LEU A 144 -3.46 -11.00 2.84
CA LEU A 144 -4.34 -9.85 2.73
C LEU A 144 -5.79 -10.29 2.96
N ARG A 145 -6.58 -9.45 3.62
CA ARG A 145 -8.01 -9.68 3.88
C ARG A 145 -8.84 -8.75 3.01
N PHE A 146 -9.86 -9.29 2.38
CA PHE A 146 -10.85 -8.53 1.63
C PHE A 146 -12.09 -8.37 2.50
N LEU A 147 -12.48 -7.14 2.76
CA LEU A 147 -13.56 -6.76 3.64
C LEU A 147 -14.70 -6.14 2.84
N ASP A 148 -15.92 -6.42 3.26
CA ASP A 148 -17.11 -5.74 2.79
C ASP A 148 -17.04 -4.25 3.18
N PRO A 149 -17.17 -3.30 2.25
CA PRO A 149 -16.91 -1.89 2.55
C PRO A 149 -18.01 -1.21 3.40
N ASP A 150 -19.22 -1.76 3.42
CA ASP A 150 -20.33 -1.18 4.17
C ASP A 150 -20.39 -1.74 5.61
N THR A 151 -19.95 -2.99 5.82
CA THR A 151 -19.98 -3.68 7.13
C THR A 151 -18.61 -3.93 7.76
N MET A 152 -17.53 -3.80 6.99
CA MET A 152 -16.14 -4.18 7.35
C MET A 152 -15.96 -5.67 7.69
N ALA A 153 -16.95 -6.52 7.39
CA ALA A 153 -16.87 -7.96 7.62
C ALA A 153 -15.93 -8.61 6.59
N GLN A 154 -15.06 -9.50 7.06
CA GLN A 154 -14.15 -10.24 6.18
C GLN A 154 -14.94 -11.16 5.23
N GLN A 155 -14.70 -11.00 3.93
CA GLN A 155 -15.32 -11.78 2.86
C GLN A 155 -14.39 -12.90 2.38
N SER A 156 -13.10 -12.62 2.25
CA SER A 156 -12.10 -13.59 1.78
C SER A 156 -10.69 -13.18 2.19
N THR A 157 -9.72 -14.04 1.88
CA THR A 157 -8.30 -13.80 2.07
C THR A 157 -7.50 -14.07 0.80
N LEU A 158 -6.31 -13.50 0.71
CA LEU A 158 -5.36 -13.68 -0.38
C LEU A 158 -3.97 -13.90 0.19
N ALA A 159 -3.41 -15.09 -0.02
CA ALA A 159 -2.04 -15.38 0.37
C ALA A 159 -1.06 -14.72 -0.62
N VAL A 160 -0.11 -13.93 -0.11
CA VAL A 160 0.87 -13.22 -0.91
C VAL A 160 2.17 -14.01 -1.00
N THR A 161 2.64 -14.23 -2.24
CA THR A 161 3.86 -15.00 -2.48
C THR A 161 4.77 -14.36 -3.51
N ALA A 162 6.09 -14.47 -3.31
CA ALA A 162 7.11 -14.13 -4.28
C ALA A 162 7.92 -15.39 -4.58
N ASN A 163 7.96 -15.81 -5.84
CA ASN A 163 8.60 -17.07 -6.26
C ASN A 163 8.15 -18.30 -5.42
N GLY A 164 6.86 -18.36 -5.09
CA GLY A 164 6.26 -19.43 -4.27
C GLY A 164 6.49 -19.31 -2.76
N CYS A 165 7.30 -18.35 -2.30
CA CYS A 165 7.59 -18.12 -0.88
C CYS A 165 6.62 -17.08 -0.29
N PRO A 166 6.07 -17.28 0.93
CA PRO A 166 5.20 -16.28 1.55
C PRO A 166 5.94 -14.97 1.84
N VAL A 167 5.36 -13.84 1.45
CA VAL A 167 5.92 -12.49 1.73
C VAL A 167 5.23 -11.93 2.97
N LYS A 168 5.94 -11.91 4.10
CA LYS A 168 5.44 -11.37 5.38
C LYS A 168 5.74 -9.87 5.47
N GLU A 169 5.33 -9.26 6.59
CA GLU A 169 5.58 -7.85 6.92
C GLU A 169 4.94 -6.88 5.93
N LEU A 170 3.83 -7.31 5.29
CA LEU A 170 2.99 -6.45 4.46
C LEU A 170 2.39 -5.35 5.35
N ASN A 171 2.77 -4.11 5.08
CA ASN A 171 2.40 -2.95 5.87
C ASN A 171 1.42 -2.07 5.10
N GLU A 172 1.74 -0.79 4.90
CA GLU A 172 0.88 0.14 4.18
C GLU A 172 0.56 -0.34 2.75
N LEU A 173 -0.67 -0.10 2.30
CA LEU A 173 -1.22 -0.63 1.05
C LEU A 173 -1.74 0.49 0.15
N GLU A 174 -1.63 0.32 -1.17
CA GLU A 174 -2.35 1.17 -2.13
C GLU A 174 -2.82 0.40 -3.37
N TRP A 175 -4.00 0.73 -3.90
CA TRP A 175 -4.53 0.15 -5.13
C TRP A 175 -4.14 1.00 -6.34
N ILE A 176 -3.29 0.47 -7.21
CA ILE A 176 -2.73 1.22 -8.34
C ILE A 176 -2.94 0.44 -9.64
N ASP A 177 -3.76 1.00 -10.54
CA ASP A 177 -4.01 0.47 -11.89
C ASP A 177 -4.27 -1.06 -11.94
N GLY A 178 -5.03 -1.58 -10.96
CA GLY A 178 -5.42 -2.99 -10.90
C GLY A 178 -4.50 -3.90 -10.09
N GLU A 179 -3.47 -3.35 -9.44
CA GLU A 179 -2.54 -4.07 -8.57
C GLU A 179 -2.66 -3.58 -7.12
N ILE A 180 -2.34 -4.46 -6.17
CA ILE A 180 -2.16 -4.07 -4.78
C ILE A 180 -0.68 -3.78 -4.58
N TRP A 181 -0.34 -2.58 -4.17
CA TRP A 181 0.99 -2.19 -3.78
C TRP A 181 1.09 -2.29 -2.27
N ALA A 182 2.18 -2.83 -1.75
CA ALA A 182 2.36 -3.00 -0.32
C ALA A 182 3.79 -2.65 0.08
N ASN A 183 3.97 -1.72 1.01
CA ASN A 183 5.23 -1.60 1.74
C ASN A 183 5.53 -2.94 2.43
N ILE A 184 6.79 -3.34 2.45
CA ILE A 184 7.26 -4.47 3.26
C ILE A 184 8.09 -3.87 4.39
N TRP A 185 7.58 -3.93 5.61
CA TRP A 185 8.25 -3.36 6.78
C TRP A 185 9.67 -3.91 6.92
N ARG A 186 10.59 -3.09 7.45
CA ARG A 186 12.03 -3.41 7.59
C ARG A 186 12.78 -3.63 6.27
N THR A 187 12.20 -3.22 5.14
CA THR A 187 12.87 -3.23 3.84
C THR A 187 12.63 -1.92 3.10
N ASP A 188 13.46 -1.66 2.09
CA ASP A 188 13.25 -0.58 1.13
C ASP A 188 12.47 -1.02 -0.11
N LEU A 189 11.59 -2.02 0.04
CA LEU A 189 10.82 -2.62 -1.05
C LEU A 189 9.33 -2.37 -0.90
N ILE A 190 8.69 -2.10 -2.04
CA ILE A 190 7.25 -2.16 -2.22
C ILE A 190 6.93 -3.35 -3.14
N ALA A 191 6.08 -4.27 -2.71
CA ALA A 191 5.60 -5.36 -3.54
C ALA A 191 4.44 -4.90 -4.44
N ARG A 192 4.51 -5.21 -5.73
CA ARG A 192 3.38 -5.09 -6.68
C ARG A 192 2.70 -6.44 -6.82
N ILE A 193 1.52 -6.60 -6.25
CA ILE A 193 0.84 -7.87 -6.06
C ILE A 193 -0.33 -7.98 -7.05
N ASP A 194 -0.40 -9.11 -7.74
CA ASP A 194 -1.58 -9.49 -8.53
C ASP A 194 -2.73 -9.87 -7.60
N PRO A 195 -3.85 -9.11 -7.56
CA PRO A 195 -4.97 -9.40 -6.68
C PRO A 195 -5.70 -10.71 -7.02
N ALA A 196 -5.56 -11.22 -8.24
CA ALA A 196 -6.22 -12.45 -8.65
C ALA A 196 -5.51 -13.71 -8.12
N SER A 197 -4.19 -13.65 -7.96
CA SER A 197 -3.36 -14.82 -7.61
C SER A 197 -2.57 -14.67 -6.32
N GLY A 198 -2.39 -13.44 -5.82
CA GLY A 198 -1.53 -13.12 -4.68
C GLY A 198 -0.04 -13.17 -5.02
N LYS A 199 0.33 -13.40 -6.29
CA LYS A 199 1.73 -13.42 -6.71
C LYS A 199 2.26 -12.00 -6.81
N VAL A 200 3.42 -11.75 -6.21
CA VAL A 200 4.22 -10.56 -6.47
C VAL A 200 4.67 -10.59 -7.93
N LYS A 201 4.40 -9.54 -8.68
CA LYS A 201 4.77 -9.36 -10.09
C LYS A 201 6.16 -8.73 -10.21
N SER A 202 6.43 -7.74 -9.37
CA SER A 202 7.74 -7.10 -9.20
C SER A 202 7.83 -6.44 -7.84
N PHE A 203 9.05 -6.10 -7.45
CA PHE A 203 9.31 -5.19 -6.34
C PHE A 203 9.73 -3.83 -6.88
N VAL A 204 9.35 -2.76 -6.17
CA VAL A 204 9.81 -1.40 -6.42
C VAL A 204 10.79 -1.04 -5.31
N ASP A 205 12.00 -0.65 -5.70
CA ASP A 205 13.09 -0.24 -4.82
C ASP A 205 13.00 1.26 -4.53
N VAL A 206 12.87 1.58 -3.25
CA VAL A 206 12.78 2.95 -2.72
C VAL A 206 13.95 3.32 -1.83
N ALA A 207 15.05 2.54 -1.83
CA ALA A 207 16.22 2.77 -0.97
C ALA A 207 16.93 4.10 -1.23
N ALA A 208 16.72 4.69 -2.40
CA ALA A 208 17.27 6.00 -2.76
C ALA A 208 16.43 7.19 -2.24
N LEU A 209 15.30 6.93 -1.60
CA LEU A 209 14.41 7.94 -1.01
C LEU A 209 14.67 8.10 0.50
N GLY A 210 14.01 9.06 1.12
CA GLY A 210 14.08 9.29 2.56
C GLY A 210 15.31 10.07 3.02
N PRO A 211 15.49 10.21 4.35
CA PRO A 211 16.63 10.88 4.92
C PRO A 211 17.92 10.10 4.64
N PRO A 212 19.07 10.77 4.45
CA PRO A 212 20.33 10.11 4.08
C PRO A 212 20.92 9.22 5.20
N MET A 213 20.49 9.41 6.44
CA MET A 213 20.90 8.63 7.60
C MET A 213 19.66 8.36 8.47
N PRO A 214 18.80 7.42 8.06
CA PRO A 214 17.59 7.11 8.81
C PRO A 214 17.95 6.44 10.15
N SER A 215 17.21 6.78 11.19
CA SER A 215 17.09 5.98 12.40
C SER A 215 16.33 4.67 12.12
N GLU A 216 16.29 3.77 13.11
CA GLU A 216 15.59 2.47 12.99
C GLU A 216 14.10 2.63 12.69
N ASP A 217 13.50 3.72 13.15
CA ASP A 217 12.09 4.03 13.01
C ASP A 217 11.75 4.80 11.71
N GLU A 218 12.75 5.41 11.05
CA GLU A 218 12.59 6.21 9.83
C GLU A 218 12.56 5.35 8.56
N VAL A 219 11.59 4.43 8.49
CA VAL A 219 11.44 3.45 7.40
C VAL A 219 10.43 3.88 6.32
N PRO A 220 10.55 3.40 5.08
CA PRO A 220 9.52 3.59 4.05
C PRO A 220 8.17 3.02 4.49
N ASN A 221 7.12 3.85 4.46
CA ASN A 221 5.75 3.48 4.78
C ASN A 221 4.81 4.61 4.33
N GLY A 222 3.84 4.30 3.47
CA GLY A 222 2.91 5.28 2.90
C GLY A 222 3.03 5.40 1.39
N ILE A 223 2.00 4.93 0.68
CA ILE A 223 1.88 4.96 -0.77
C ILE A 223 0.53 5.58 -1.11
N ALA A 224 0.51 6.59 -1.97
CA ALA A 224 -0.76 7.18 -2.41
C ALA A 224 -0.82 7.37 -3.91
N TYR A 225 -2.00 7.16 -4.49
CA TYR A 225 -2.21 7.20 -5.93
C TYR A 225 -3.27 8.20 -6.36
N ASP A 226 -2.85 9.20 -7.14
CA ASP A 226 -3.77 10.05 -7.90
C ASP A 226 -4.12 9.38 -9.23
N ALA A 227 -5.19 8.59 -9.24
CA ALA A 227 -5.66 7.91 -10.45
C ALA A 227 -6.03 8.85 -11.60
N GLY A 228 -6.44 10.10 -11.30
CA GLY A 228 -6.85 11.07 -12.32
C GLY A 228 -5.68 11.57 -13.17
N THR A 229 -4.49 11.70 -12.56
CA THR A 229 -3.28 12.18 -13.25
C THR A 229 -2.14 11.17 -13.27
N LYS A 230 -2.38 9.97 -12.75
CA LYS A 230 -1.42 8.85 -12.63
C LYS A 230 -0.15 9.22 -11.87
N ARG A 231 -0.29 9.97 -10.78
CA ARG A 231 0.84 10.30 -9.89
C ARG A 231 0.89 9.32 -8.74
N ILE A 232 2.07 8.78 -8.48
CA ILE A 232 2.36 7.93 -7.33
C ILE A 232 3.16 8.77 -6.34
N PHE A 233 2.74 8.75 -5.09
CA PHE A 233 3.42 9.39 -3.98
C PHE A 233 3.93 8.33 -3.01
N VAL A 234 5.15 8.49 -2.52
CA VAL A 234 5.77 7.62 -1.52
C VAL A 234 6.41 8.49 -0.44
N THR A 235 6.25 8.10 0.81
CA THR A 235 6.93 8.70 1.97
C THR A 235 7.41 7.61 2.92
N GLY A 236 7.83 8.00 4.11
CA GLY A 236 8.13 7.10 5.21
C GLY A 236 7.83 7.73 6.55
N LYS A 237 7.96 6.91 7.58
CA LYS A 237 7.79 7.33 8.97
C LYS A 237 8.83 8.39 9.28
N MET A 238 8.38 9.55 9.73
CA MET A 238 9.20 10.71 10.10
C MET A 238 10.09 11.23 8.96
N TRP A 239 9.84 10.85 7.70
CA TRP A 239 10.60 11.37 6.57
C TRP A 239 10.33 12.86 6.38
N PRO A 240 11.35 13.71 6.13
CA PRO A 240 11.13 15.13 5.88
C PRO A 240 10.64 15.42 4.45
N GLN A 241 10.50 14.40 3.60
CA GLN A 241 10.07 14.52 2.21
C GLN A 241 9.01 13.48 1.83
N LEU A 242 8.06 13.95 1.03
CA LEU A 242 7.16 13.15 0.21
C LEU A 242 7.70 13.16 -1.23
N TYR A 243 7.72 12.01 -1.88
CA TYR A 243 8.26 11.87 -3.23
C TYR A 243 7.14 11.56 -4.21
N GLN A 244 7.00 12.39 -5.25
CA GLN A 244 6.28 11.97 -6.44
C GLN A 244 7.23 11.14 -7.30
N VAL A 245 6.86 9.90 -7.60
CA VAL A 245 7.74 8.94 -8.29
C VAL A 245 7.11 8.35 -9.54
N LYS A 246 7.96 7.79 -10.41
CA LYS A 246 7.59 6.86 -11.48
C LYS A 246 8.42 5.58 -11.33
N VAL A 247 7.80 4.43 -11.56
CA VAL A 247 8.56 3.17 -11.64
C VAL A 247 9.30 3.12 -12.98
N SER A 248 10.58 2.78 -12.91
CA SER A 248 11.47 2.61 -14.06
C SER A 248 11.76 1.12 -14.29
N ASP A 249 12.03 0.73 -15.53
CA ASP A 249 12.51 -0.61 -15.84
C ASP A 249 14.01 -0.81 -15.52
N ALA A 250 14.68 0.24 -15.06
CA ALA A 250 16.04 0.13 -14.55
C ALA A 250 16.08 -0.78 -13.30
N PRO A 251 17.16 -1.57 -13.14
CA PRO A 251 17.29 -2.45 -11.98
C PRO A 251 17.41 -1.65 -10.69
N GLY A 252 16.85 -2.19 -9.60
CA GLY A 252 17.08 -1.67 -8.26
C GLY A 252 18.54 -1.81 -7.79
N ALA A 253 18.87 -1.14 -6.69
CA ALA A 253 20.16 -1.21 -6.04
C ALA A 253 20.48 -2.65 -5.56
N GLY A 254 21.77 -2.99 -5.50
CA GLY A 254 22.22 -4.34 -5.14
C GLY A 254 21.67 -4.83 -3.79
N ALA A 255 21.61 -3.97 -2.78
CA ALA A 255 21.04 -4.30 -1.47
C ALA A 255 19.54 -4.64 -1.55
N SER A 256 18.77 -3.89 -2.34
CA SER A 256 17.34 -4.14 -2.57
C SER A 256 17.12 -5.43 -3.37
N VAL A 257 18.02 -5.76 -4.30
CA VAL A 257 18.02 -7.07 -4.99
C VAL A 257 18.28 -8.21 -4.02
N ASP A 258 19.24 -8.07 -3.10
CA ASP A 258 19.54 -9.08 -2.08
C ASP A 258 18.38 -9.26 -1.09
N ALA A 259 17.75 -8.16 -0.66
CA ALA A 259 16.56 -8.18 0.18
C ALA A 259 15.39 -8.90 -0.51
N ALA A 260 15.12 -8.59 -1.78
CA ALA A 260 14.10 -9.28 -2.57
C ALA A 260 14.44 -10.78 -2.74
N ALA A 261 15.71 -11.11 -2.95
CA ALA A 261 16.16 -12.49 -3.04
C ALA A 261 15.97 -13.27 -1.72
N ALA A 262 16.08 -12.61 -0.57
CA ALA A 262 15.78 -13.21 0.73
C ALA A 262 14.28 -13.50 0.89
N LEU A 263 13.39 -12.58 0.46
CA LEU A 263 11.94 -12.79 0.45
C LEU A 263 11.49 -13.95 -0.45
N MET A 264 12.31 -14.31 -1.43
CA MET A 264 12.05 -15.39 -2.39
C MET A 264 12.68 -16.74 -1.99
N ARG A 265 13.13 -16.89 -0.74
CA ARG A 265 13.72 -18.13 -0.19
C ARG A 265 12.93 -18.57 1.05
N CYS A 266 12.24 -19.72 0.94
CA CYS A 266 11.51 -20.36 2.04
C CYS A 266 12.26 -21.56 2.62
#